data_AF-W1DTC8-F1
#
_entry.id   AF-W1DTC8-F1
#
_cell.length_a   1.000
_cell.length_b   1.000
_cell.length_c   1.000
_cell.angle_alpha   90.00
_cell.angle_beta   90.00
_cell.angle_gamma   90.00
#
_symmetry.space_group_name_H-M   'P 1'
#
loop_
_entity.id
_entity.type
_entity.pdbx_description
1 polymer ?
#
loop_
_entity_poly.entity_id
_entity_poly.type
_entity_poly.pdbx_seq_one_letter_code
_entity_poly.pdbx_strand_id
1 'polypeptide(L)'
;MANTAEVINFPVPVVALQELRVADLDDGFTRIANELLEAVMHAGLSQHQLLVFMAVMRKTYGFNKKSDWVSNEQISVLTGILPHKCSAAKSALVKRGILTQTGRVIGINKAVSEWSSLPIKGTEKKPYLKKVTLPESGKKSLPESGNAYYPNQVNTKDKHTKDNKDNINNPPKSPPGGFVRCVSCSVA
;
A
#
# COMPACT_ATOMS: atom_id res chain seq x y z
N MET A 1 -13.13 44.46 -51.43
CA MET A 1 -12.35 43.40 -50.76
C MET A 1 -11.85 43.99 -49.45
N ALA A 2 -12.48 43.64 -48.32
CA ALA A 2 -12.13 44.15 -47.01
C ALA A 2 -11.34 43.06 -46.27
N ASN A 3 -10.05 43.28 -46.04
CA ASN A 3 -9.23 42.37 -45.26
C ASN A 3 -9.42 42.71 -43.77
N THR A 4 -10.30 41.98 -43.09
CA THR A 4 -10.45 42.03 -41.64
C THR A 4 -9.52 41.00 -41.02
N ALA A 5 -8.40 41.46 -40.48
CA ALA A 5 -7.54 40.61 -39.65
C ALA A 5 -8.17 40.46 -38.26
N GLU A 6 -8.47 39.23 -37.86
CA GLU A 6 -8.90 38.92 -36.49
C GLU A 6 -7.68 38.85 -35.58
N VAL A 7 -7.67 39.69 -34.54
CA VAL A 7 -6.62 39.70 -33.51
C VAL A 7 -6.89 38.54 -32.56
N ILE A 8 -6.06 37.51 -32.62
CA ILE A 8 -6.11 36.37 -31.72
C ILE A 8 -5.40 36.79 -30.41
N ASN A 9 -6.18 37.15 -29.39
CA ASN A 9 -5.64 37.34 -28.04
C ASN A 9 -5.29 35.97 -27.45
N PHE A 10 -4.01 35.62 -27.44
CA PHE A 10 -3.54 34.46 -26.70
C PHE A 10 -3.76 34.71 -25.20
N PRO A 11 -4.43 33.81 -24.47
CA PRO A 11 -4.54 33.92 -23.03
C PRO A 11 -3.13 33.77 -22.47
N VAL A 12 -2.56 34.85 -21.97
CA VAL A 12 -1.34 34.80 -21.16
C VAL A 12 -1.66 33.87 -19.98
N PRO A 13 -0.96 32.75 -19.80
CA PRO A 13 -1.13 31.96 -18.61
C PRO A 13 -0.76 32.89 -17.45
N VAL A 14 -1.77 33.28 -16.67
CA VAL A 14 -1.56 33.92 -15.37
C VAL A 14 -0.89 32.84 -14.55
N VAL A 15 0.43 32.76 -14.65
CA VAL A 15 1.28 32.04 -13.71
C VAL A 15 1.05 32.78 -12.42
N ALA A 16 0.01 32.34 -11.67
CA ALA A 16 -0.24 32.79 -10.33
C ALA A 16 1.09 32.59 -9.62
N LEU A 17 1.73 33.71 -9.32
CA LEU A 17 2.98 33.78 -8.59
C LEU A 17 2.63 33.12 -7.26
N GLN A 18 2.89 31.82 -7.16
CA GLN A 18 2.54 31.04 -5.99
C GLN A 18 3.48 31.56 -4.94
N GLU A 19 2.97 32.50 -4.12
CA GLU A 19 3.74 33.19 -3.10
C GLU A 19 4.52 32.13 -2.33
N LEU A 20 5.82 32.37 -2.17
CA LEU A 20 6.70 31.50 -1.40
C LEU A 20 6.13 31.40 0.01
N ARG A 21 5.32 30.37 0.25
CA ARG A 21 4.69 30.14 1.55
C ARG A 21 5.78 29.65 2.48
N VAL A 22 6.35 30.58 3.23
CA VAL A 22 7.22 30.29 4.36
C VAL A 22 6.33 29.72 5.47
N ALA A 23 6.82 28.69 6.16
CA ALA A 23 6.13 28.18 7.33
C ALA A 23 6.32 29.18 8.47
N ASP A 24 5.29 29.98 8.75
CA ASP A 24 5.31 30.91 9.87
C ASP A 24 5.28 30.13 11.18
N LEU A 25 6.17 30.48 12.11
CA LEU A 25 6.24 29.84 13.42
C LEU A 25 5.00 30.19 14.29
N ASP A 26 4.28 31.25 13.92
CA ASP A 26 3.09 31.75 14.60
C ASP A 26 1.83 30.91 14.29
N ASP A 27 1.84 30.09 13.24
CA ASP A 27 0.77 29.11 12.93
C ASP A 27 0.73 27.94 13.94
N GLY A 28 1.62 27.96 14.94
CA GLY A 28 1.68 27.02 16.04
C GLY A 28 2.58 25.83 15.75
N PHE A 29 3.09 25.21 16.82
CA PHE A 29 4.03 24.10 16.74
C PHE A 29 3.52 22.86 17.47
N THR A 30 3.96 21.68 17.01
CA THR A 30 3.66 20.42 17.68
C THR A 30 4.78 20.10 18.66
N ARG A 31 4.47 20.10 19.96
CA ARG A 31 5.45 19.76 21.01
C ARG A 31 5.72 18.25 21.02
N ILE A 32 6.97 17.88 20.78
CA ILE A 32 7.44 16.48 20.73
C ILE A 32 8.71 16.38 21.57
N ALA A 33 8.89 15.27 22.27
CA ALA A 33 10.15 14.99 22.96
C ALA A 33 11.25 14.69 21.94
N ASN A 34 12.40 15.35 22.07
CA ASN A 34 13.53 15.15 21.14
C ASN A 34 13.96 13.68 21.06
N GLU A 35 14.00 12.98 22.20
CA GLU A 35 14.30 11.55 22.27
C GLU A 35 13.36 10.69 21.41
N LEU A 36 12.07 11.04 21.37
CA LEU A 36 11.09 10.33 20.55
C LEU A 36 11.33 10.56 19.06
N LEU A 37 11.73 11.78 18.69
CA LEU A 37 12.06 12.12 17.31
C LEU A 37 13.35 11.40 16.86
N GLU A 38 14.38 11.40 17.70
CA GLU A 38 15.64 10.69 17.48
C GLU A 38 15.40 9.17 17.36
N ALA A 39 14.59 8.59 18.24
CA ALA A 39 14.20 7.19 18.17
C ALA A 39 13.56 6.82 16.83
N VAL A 40 12.68 7.68 16.30
CA VAL A 40 12.02 7.47 15.00
C VAL A 40 13.04 7.53 13.85
N MET A 41 14.03 8.41 13.94
CA MET A 41 15.12 8.48 12.95
C MET A 41 15.97 7.21 12.97
N HIS A 42 16.24 6.65 14.15
CA HIS A 42 17.01 5.40 14.28
C HIS A 42 16.21 4.12 13.99
N ALA A 43 14.88 4.16 14.07
CA ALA A 43 14.00 2.99 13.91
C ALA A 43 14.01 2.36 12.50
N GLY A 44 14.62 3.01 11.50
CA GLY A 44 14.74 2.47 10.14
C GLY A 44 13.38 2.21 9.49
N LEU A 45 12.48 3.20 9.57
CA LEU A 45 11.14 3.12 9.01
C LEU A 45 11.14 3.27 7.48
N SER A 46 10.23 2.56 6.82
CA SER A 46 9.91 2.82 5.41
C SER A 46 9.29 4.20 5.23
N GLN A 47 9.44 4.82 4.06
CA GLN A 47 8.83 6.11 3.74
C GLN A 47 7.33 6.18 4.07
N HIS A 48 6.55 5.16 3.67
CA HIS A 48 5.12 5.11 4.00
C HIS A 48 4.86 5.00 5.51
N GLN A 49 5.70 4.28 6.25
CA GLN A 49 5.59 4.16 7.70
C GLN A 49 5.89 5.50 8.38
N LEU A 50 6.94 6.20 7.95
CA LEU A 50 7.30 7.50 8.47
C LEU A 50 6.19 8.54 8.22
N LEU A 51 5.63 8.58 7.02
CA LEU A 51 4.53 9.50 6.69
C LEU A 51 3.28 9.21 7.52
N VAL A 52 2.91 7.93 7.71
CA VAL A 52 1.79 7.55 8.57
C VAL A 52 2.06 7.92 10.03
N PHE A 53 3.29 7.73 10.51
CA PHE A 53 3.69 8.15 11.86
C PHE A 53 3.55 9.66 12.05
N MET A 54 4.04 10.47 11.10
CA MET A 54 3.89 11.93 11.11
C MET A 54 2.42 12.37 11.08
N ALA A 55 1.58 11.69 10.29
CA ALA A 55 0.15 11.99 10.25
C ALA A 55 -0.54 11.70 11.60
N VAL A 56 -0.22 10.57 12.23
CA VAL A 56 -0.73 10.23 13.57
C VAL A 56 -0.22 11.23 14.61
N MET A 57 1.05 11.62 14.54
CA MET A 57 1.65 12.64 15.40
C MET A 57 0.92 13.99 15.26
N ARG A 58 0.61 14.43 14.04
CA ARG A 58 -0.15 15.68 13.81
C ARG A 58 -1.57 15.61 14.37
N LYS A 59 -2.22 14.44 14.31
CA LYS A 59 -3.57 14.21 14.84
C LYS A 59 -3.64 13.96 16.35
N THR A 60 -2.52 13.63 17.00
CA THR A 60 -2.46 13.36 18.44
C THR A 60 -1.81 14.52 19.19
N TYR A 61 -0.49 14.66 19.09
CA TYR A 61 0.27 15.72 19.74
C TYR A 61 -0.09 17.11 19.22
N GLY A 62 -0.50 17.22 17.96
CA GLY A 62 -0.99 18.48 17.40
C GLY A 62 -2.29 19.00 18.03
N PHE A 63 -3.02 18.15 18.77
CA PHE A 63 -4.17 18.52 19.60
C PHE A 63 -3.89 18.32 21.09
N ASN A 64 -2.62 18.13 21.46
CA ASN A 64 -2.13 17.91 22.81
C ASN A 64 -2.76 16.68 23.52
N LYS A 65 -3.09 15.63 22.76
CA LYS A 65 -3.63 14.34 23.26
C LYS A 65 -2.58 13.23 23.17
N LYS A 66 -2.64 12.25 24.07
CA LYS A 66 -1.74 11.06 24.05
C LYS A 66 -2.14 10.04 22.98
N SER A 67 -3.43 9.90 22.75
CA SER A 67 -4.02 9.02 21.75
C SER A 67 -5.31 9.64 21.21
N ASP A 68 -5.66 9.33 19.97
CA ASP A 68 -6.90 9.78 19.36
C ASP A 68 -7.45 8.72 18.41
N TRP A 69 -8.74 8.81 18.10
CA TRP A 69 -9.33 8.02 17.04
C TRP A 69 -9.01 8.65 15.69
N VAL A 70 -8.22 7.94 14.88
CA VAL A 70 -7.80 8.41 13.56
C VAL A 70 -8.22 7.38 12.50
N SER A 71 -9.02 7.82 11.53
CA SER A 71 -9.45 6.95 10.43
C SER A 71 -8.35 6.81 9.37
N ASN A 72 -8.38 5.71 8.62
CA ASN A 72 -7.42 5.49 7.53
C ASN A 72 -7.58 6.51 6.39
N GLU A 73 -8.81 7.01 6.19
CA GLU A 73 -9.13 8.04 5.21
C GLU A 73 -8.51 9.39 5.60
N GLN A 74 -8.59 9.78 6.88
CA GLN A 74 -7.93 10.99 7.36
C GLN A 74 -6.41 10.94 7.16
N ILE A 75 -5.78 9.78 7.42
CA ILE A 75 -4.35 9.58 7.18
C ILE A 75 -4.05 9.65 5.69
N SER A 76 -4.90 9.06 4.85
CA SER A 76 -4.78 9.11 3.39
C SER A 76 -4.83 10.54 2.86
N VAL A 77 -5.80 11.35 3.32
CA VAL A 77 -5.92 12.77 2.95
C VAL A 77 -4.69 13.58 3.38
N LEU A 78 -4.16 13.33 4.58
CA LEU A 78 -2.98 14.04 5.08
C LEU A 78 -1.68 13.67 4.37
N THR A 79 -1.52 12.39 3.99
CA THR A 79 -0.26 11.87 3.43
C THR A 79 -0.27 11.75 1.91
N GLY A 80 -1.44 11.84 1.27
CA GLY A 80 -1.63 11.56 -0.15
C GLY A 80 -1.49 10.06 -0.53
N ILE A 81 -1.32 9.17 0.45
CA ILE A 81 -1.14 7.73 0.21
C ILE A 81 -2.50 7.05 0.11
N LEU A 82 -2.65 6.04 -0.74
CA LEU A 82 -3.89 5.26 -0.84
C LEU A 82 -4.27 4.59 0.50
N PRO A 83 -5.57 4.55 0.89
CA PRO A 83 -6.01 4.04 2.19
C PRO A 83 -5.54 2.63 2.54
N HIS A 84 -5.45 1.73 1.54
CA HIS A 84 -5.01 0.36 1.74
C HIS A 84 -3.52 0.26 2.12
N LYS A 85 -2.67 1.14 1.57
CA LYS A 85 -1.25 1.23 1.96
C LYS A 85 -1.10 1.84 3.35
N CYS A 86 -1.92 2.84 3.69
CA CYS A 86 -1.97 3.41 5.04
C CYS A 86 -2.31 2.34 6.09
N SER A 87 -3.29 1.48 5.81
CA SER A 87 -3.64 0.37 6.69
C SER A 87 -2.49 -0.61 6.91
N ALA A 88 -1.78 -0.97 5.84
CA ALA A 88 -0.60 -1.85 5.92
C ALA A 88 0.54 -1.21 6.72
N ALA A 89 0.83 0.07 6.47
CA ALA A 89 1.86 0.83 7.19
C ALA A 89 1.53 0.98 8.67
N LYS A 90 0.27 1.31 9.01
CA LYS A 90 -0.22 1.38 10.39
C LYS A 90 -0.05 0.05 11.12
N SER A 91 -0.46 -1.05 10.49
CA SER A 91 -0.32 -2.38 11.07
C SER A 91 1.14 -2.77 11.29
N ALA A 92 2.04 -2.37 10.40
CA ALA A 92 3.48 -2.59 10.57
C ALA A 92 4.07 -1.80 11.73
N LEU A 93 3.62 -0.55 11.95
CA LEU A 93 4.04 0.28 13.08
C LEU A 93 3.57 -0.28 14.43
N VAL A 94 2.34 -0.80 14.48
CA VAL A 94 1.80 -1.47 15.67
C VAL A 94 2.59 -2.74 15.98
N LYS A 95 2.91 -3.55 14.97
CA LYS A 95 3.75 -4.75 15.13
C LYS A 95 5.16 -4.45 15.64
N ARG A 96 5.70 -3.26 15.33
CA ARG A 96 7.00 -2.80 15.83
C ARG A 96 6.93 -2.23 17.25
N GLY A 97 5.74 -2.07 17.83
CA GLY A 97 5.56 -1.45 19.15
C GLY A 97 5.72 0.07 19.17
N ILE A 98 5.81 0.72 18.00
CA ILE A 98 5.98 2.18 17.87
C ILE A 98 4.66 2.90 18.12
N LEU A 99 3.57 2.32 17.59
CA LEU A 99 2.21 2.79 17.84
C LEU A 99 1.49 1.79 18.76
N THR A 100 0.81 2.32 19.76
CA THR A 100 -0.12 1.55 20.60
C THR A 100 -1.51 1.66 20.00
N GLN A 101 -2.15 0.52 19.73
CA GLN A 101 -3.53 0.48 19.25
C GLN A 101 -4.43 -0.12 20.33
N THR A 102 -5.39 0.66 20.82
CA THR A 102 -6.43 0.20 21.74
C THR A 102 -7.77 0.27 21.00
N GLY A 103 -8.18 -0.85 20.42
CA GLY A 103 -9.36 -0.92 19.55
C GLY A 103 -9.20 -0.04 18.31
N ARG A 104 -10.00 1.03 18.22
CA ARG A 104 -9.93 2.01 17.13
C ARG A 104 -9.03 3.21 17.43
N VAL A 105 -8.67 3.40 18.69
CA VAL A 105 -7.84 4.51 19.15
C VAL A 105 -6.36 4.19 18.93
N ILE A 106 -5.61 5.16 18.43
CA ILE A 106 -4.19 5.04 18.11
C ILE A 106 -3.43 6.07 18.94
N GLY A 107 -2.34 5.62 19.56
CA GLY A 107 -1.40 6.46 20.31
C GLY A 107 0.04 6.15 19.94
N ILE A 108 0.95 7.06 20.29
CA ILE A 108 2.39 6.84 20.12
C ILE A 108 2.94 6.24 21.40
N ASN A 109 3.66 5.12 21.29
CA ASN A 109 4.34 4.53 22.45
C ASN A 109 5.49 5.44 22.87
N LYS A 110 5.60 5.74 24.16
CA LYS A 110 6.70 6.56 24.70
C LYS A 110 7.89 5.73 25.15
N ALA A 111 7.67 4.44 25.44
CA ALA A 111 8.72 3.52 25.85
C ALA A 111 9.52 3.09 24.60
N VAL A 112 10.51 3.88 24.23
CA VAL A 112 11.40 3.60 23.08
C VAL A 112 12.13 2.26 23.22
N SER A 113 12.38 1.82 24.46
CA SER A 113 12.98 0.52 24.78
C SER A 113 12.18 -0.69 24.29
N GLU A 114 10.87 -0.56 24.15
CA GLU A 114 9.98 -1.63 23.71
C GLU A 114 9.88 -1.73 22.19
N TRP A 115 10.48 -0.76 21.47
CA TRP A 115 10.38 -0.72 20.03
C TRP A 115 11.23 -1.83 19.44
N SER A 116 10.56 -2.76 18.77
CA SER A 116 11.25 -3.81 18.06
C SER A 116 11.99 -3.18 16.88
N SER A 117 13.30 -3.05 16.99
CA SER A 117 14.16 -2.85 15.83
C SER A 117 14.08 -4.10 14.98
N LEU A 118 13.12 -4.15 14.04
CA LEU A 118 13.13 -5.20 13.03
C LEU A 118 14.50 -5.18 12.35
N PRO A 119 15.06 -6.36 12.01
CA PRO A 119 16.40 -6.44 11.48
C PRO A 119 16.50 -5.51 10.28
N ILE A 120 17.57 -4.72 10.27
CA ILE A 120 18.04 -4.01 9.09
C ILE A 120 18.03 -5.06 7.99
N LYS A 121 17.06 -4.98 7.07
CA LYS A 121 17.02 -5.80 5.86
C LYS A 121 18.26 -5.42 5.05
N GLY A 122 19.41 -5.99 5.42
CA GLY A 122 20.73 -5.54 4.97
C GLY A 122 21.91 -6.05 5.80
N THR A 123 21.74 -6.42 7.08
CA THR A 123 22.83 -7.00 7.91
C THR A 123 22.54 -8.39 8.45
N GLU A 124 21.57 -9.08 7.87
CA GLU A 124 21.68 -10.53 7.79
C GLU A 124 22.58 -10.78 6.58
N LYS A 125 23.90 -10.88 6.82
CA LYS A 125 24.71 -11.76 5.98
C LYS A 125 24.02 -13.11 6.12
N LYS A 126 23.10 -13.44 5.20
CA LYS A 126 22.75 -14.84 4.95
C LYS A 126 24.12 -15.50 4.78
N PRO A 127 24.57 -16.41 5.66
CA PRO A 127 25.74 -17.20 5.33
C PRO A 127 25.32 -17.91 4.06
N TYR A 128 25.88 -17.45 2.95
CA TYR A 128 25.60 -17.98 1.63
C TYR A 128 25.80 -19.48 1.75
N LEU A 129 24.69 -20.18 1.57
CA LEU A 129 24.59 -21.46 0.90
C LEU A 129 25.92 -22.24 0.88
N LYS A 130 25.98 -23.21 1.80
CA LYS A 130 26.35 -24.59 1.49
C LYS A 130 27.61 -24.70 0.63
N LYS A 131 28.76 -24.90 1.30
CA LYS A 131 30.00 -25.42 0.72
C LYS A 131 29.65 -26.46 -0.35
N VAL A 132 29.68 -26.07 -1.62
CA VAL A 132 29.57 -26.98 -2.74
C VAL A 132 30.85 -27.79 -2.70
N THR A 133 30.76 -29.04 -2.29
CA THR A 133 31.79 -30.03 -2.57
C THR A 133 31.86 -30.14 -4.09
N LEU A 134 32.92 -29.59 -4.67
CA LEU A 134 33.31 -29.86 -6.04
C LEU A 134 33.51 -31.38 -6.16
N PRO A 135 32.91 -32.07 -7.13
CA PRO A 135 33.26 -33.46 -7.39
C PRO A 135 34.69 -33.53 -7.94
N GLU A 136 35.59 -34.22 -7.25
CA GLU A 136 36.91 -34.62 -7.74
C GLU A 136 36.79 -35.70 -8.82
N SER A 137 36.22 -35.37 -9.98
CA SER A 137 36.43 -36.19 -11.17
C SER A 137 36.07 -35.42 -12.43
N GLY A 138 37.06 -34.71 -12.98
CA GLY A 138 36.97 -34.15 -14.31
C GLY A 138 36.90 -35.28 -15.35
N LYS A 139 35.80 -35.34 -16.10
CA LYS A 139 35.77 -36.08 -17.37
C LYS A 139 36.72 -35.32 -18.32
N LYS A 140 37.82 -35.96 -18.71
CA LYS A 140 38.80 -35.47 -19.68
C LYS A 140 38.24 -35.54 -21.11
N SER A 141 37.25 -34.73 -21.44
CA SER A 141 36.96 -34.37 -22.84
C SER A 141 35.83 -33.34 -22.91
N LEU A 142 36.11 -32.26 -23.64
CA LEU A 142 35.09 -31.34 -24.15
C LEU A 142 34.38 -32.05 -25.32
N PRO A 143 33.04 -31.95 -25.46
CA PRO A 143 32.38 -32.40 -26.68
C PRO A 143 32.75 -31.47 -27.83
N GLU A 144 33.45 -32.03 -28.81
CA GLU A 144 33.83 -31.38 -30.06
C GLU A 144 32.65 -31.45 -31.03
N SER A 145 31.68 -30.54 -30.89
CA SER A 145 30.78 -30.12 -31.98
C SER A 145 29.78 -29.09 -31.47
N GLY A 146 29.89 -27.86 -31.98
CA GLY A 146 28.89 -26.82 -31.77
C GLY A 146 27.72 -27.03 -32.72
N ASN A 147 26.54 -27.39 -32.19
CA ASN A 147 25.31 -27.31 -32.96
C ASN A 147 24.83 -25.86 -33.00
N ALA A 148 24.97 -25.25 -34.18
CA ALA A 148 24.63 -23.87 -34.52
C ALA A 148 23.10 -23.62 -34.67
N TYR A 149 22.28 -24.13 -33.75
CA TYR A 149 20.84 -23.89 -33.79
C TYR A 149 20.31 -23.42 -32.44
N TYR A 150 19.94 -22.14 -32.37
CA TYR A 150 19.20 -21.57 -31.26
C TYR A 150 17.74 -22.04 -31.35
N PRO A 151 17.20 -22.78 -30.37
CA PRO A 151 15.76 -22.96 -30.29
C PRO A 151 15.15 -21.61 -29.89
N ASN A 152 14.44 -20.98 -30.82
CA ASN A 152 13.60 -19.82 -30.53
C ASN A 152 12.61 -20.20 -29.42
N GLN A 153 12.82 -19.64 -28.23
CA GLN A 153 11.97 -19.88 -27.07
C GLN A 153 10.66 -19.10 -27.28
N VAL A 154 9.69 -19.80 -27.86
CA VAL A 154 8.32 -19.31 -28.05
C VAL A 154 7.68 -19.07 -26.68
N ASN A 155 7.02 -17.93 -26.59
CA ASN A 155 6.29 -17.39 -25.45
C ASN A 155 4.97 -18.13 -25.21
N THR A 156 4.95 -19.14 -24.35
CA THR A 156 3.69 -19.73 -23.89
C THR A 156 3.08 -18.87 -22.77
N LYS A 157 2.11 -18.02 -23.14
CA LYS A 157 1.13 -17.47 -22.20
C LYS A 157 0.16 -18.58 -21.82
N ASP A 158 0.34 -19.18 -20.65
CA ASP A 158 -0.67 -20.06 -20.06
C ASP A 158 -1.85 -19.23 -19.54
N LYS A 159 -2.84 -18.97 -20.41
CA LYS A 159 -4.21 -18.67 -19.98
C LYS A 159 -4.96 -20.00 -19.91
N HIS A 160 -5.15 -20.52 -18.71
CA HIS A 160 -6.10 -21.59 -18.48
C HIS A 160 -7.53 -21.02 -18.49
N THR A 161 -8.16 -20.98 -19.66
CA THR A 161 -9.63 -20.94 -19.75
C THR A 161 -10.11 -22.38 -19.80
N LYS A 162 -10.89 -22.80 -18.81
CA LYS A 162 -11.53 -24.12 -18.78
C LYS A 162 -12.96 -23.95 -19.28
N ASP A 163 -13.10 -23.89 -20.60
CA ASP A 163 -14.37 -24.14 -21.26
C ASP A 163 -14.45 -25.65 -21.53
N ASN A 164 -15.45 -26.31 -20.96
CA ASN A 164 -15.98 -27.54 -21.54
C ASN A 164 -17.50 -27.46 -21.51
N LYS A 165 -18.02 -27.20 -22.71
CA LYS A 165 -19.40 -27.36 -23.12
C LYS A 165 -19.55 -28.84 -23.46
N ASP A 166 -20.57 -29.51 -22.95
CA ASP A 166 -21.40 -30.36 -23.81
C ASP A 166 -22.79 -30.62 -23.24
N ASN A 167 -23.71 -30.58 -24.19
CA ASN A 167 -25.16 -30.55 -24.20
C ASN A 167 -25.81 -31.87 -23.78
N ILE A 168 -26.82 -31.83 -22.90
CA ILE A 168 -27.94 -32.78 -22.94
C ILE A 168 -29.26 -32.01 -22.79
N ASN A 169 -30.03 -32.00 -23.88
CA ASN A 169 -31.41 -31.59 -23.97
C ASN A 169 -32.31 -32.35 -22.99
N ASN A 170 -33.15 -31.64 -22.24
CA ASN A 170 -34.57 -31.94 -21.99
C ASN A 170 -35.20 -30.85 -21.09
N PRO A 171 -36.37 -30.28 -21.42
CA PRO A 171 -37.00 -29.27 -20.58
C PRO A 171 -37.85 -29.92 -19.48
N PRO A 172 -37.77 -29.47 -18.21
CA PRO A 172 -38.79 -29.81 -17.23
C PRO A 172 -40.02 -28.91 -17.44
N LYS A 173 -41.17 -29.55 -17.51
CA LYS A 173 -42.51 -29.02 -17.73
C LYS A 173 -42.94 -28.09 -16.58
N SER A 174 -43.44 -26.90 -16.89
CA SER A 174 -44.30 -26.12 -15.99
C SER A 174 -45.74 -26.65 -16.04
N PRO A 175 -46.45 -26.65 -14.90
CA PRO A 175 -47.83 -26.15 -14.93
C PRO A 175 -48.14 -25.31 -13.65
N PRO A 176 -49.36 -24.78 -13.48
CA PRO A 176 -49.77 -23.44 -13.90
C PRO A 176 -50.14 -22.54 -12.69
N GLY A 177 -50.36 -21.25 -12.93
CA GLY A 177 -50.91 -20.34 -11.92
C GLY A 177 -52.35 -20.71 -11.49
N GLY A 178 -52.74 -20.31 -10.27
CA GLY A 178 -54.13 -20.34 -9.84
C GLY A 178 -54.40 -20.28 -8.33
N PHE A 179 -54.55 -19.05 -7.81
CA PHE A 179 -55.66 -18.60 -6.94
C PHE A 179 -55.84 -19.11 -5.47
N VAL A 180 -55.83 -18.12 -4.53
CA VAL A 180 -56.53 -17.97 -3.20
C VAL A 180 -56.28 -19.03 -2.09
N ARG A 181 -56.18 -18.69 -0.80
CA ARG A 181 -57.02 -17.77 -0.01
C ARG A 181 -56.33 -17.31 1.28
N CYS A 182 -56.65 -16.07 1.62
CA CYS A 182 -56.42 -15.36 2.87
C CYS A 182 -56.94 -16.13 4.10
N VAL A 183 -56.20 -16.14 5.22
CA VAL A 183 -56.77 -15.99 6.58
C VAL A 183 -55.77 -15.23 7.48
N SER A 184 -56.21 -14.03 7.85
CA SER A 184 -55.86 -13.20 9.02
C SER A 184 -55.15 -13.87 10.21
N CYS A 185 -54.14 -13.18 10.75
CA CYS A 185 -53.90 -13.17 12.18
C CYS A 185 -53.84 -11.73 12.69
N SER A 186 -54.90 -11.38 13.42
CA SER A 186 -55.05 -10.17 14.23
C SER A 186 -54.12 -10.18 15.44
N VAL A 187 -53.62 -8.98 15.75
CA VAL A 187 -53.57 -8.33 17.07
C VAL A 187 -53.01 -9.14 18.25
N ALA A 188 -51.88 -8.65 18.77
CA ALA A 188 -51.68 -8.33 20.19
C ALA A 188 -50.76 -7.12 20.29
#